data_AF-A0A933GCF7-F1
#
_entry.id   AF-A0A933GCF7-F1
#
_cell.length_a   1.000
_cell.length_b   1.000
_cell.length_c   1.000
_cell.angle_alpha   90.00
_cell.angle_beta   90.00
_cell.angle_gamma   90.00
#
_symmetry.space_group_name_H-M   'P 1'
#
loop_
_entity.id
_entity.type
_entity.pdbx_description
1 polymer ?
#
loop_
_entity_poly.entity_id
_entity_poly.type
_entity_poly.pdbx_seq_one_letter_code
_entity_poly.pdbx_strand_id
1 'polypeptide(L)'
;MNRRWTNGGGELKEDVLFITVVAWGKQGEAAAQYLGKGSPVHVEGRLQSRSWETKDGDKRTTFEVVAERLQFLGRKPEASGADACRRAS
;
A
#
# COMPACT_ATOMS: atom_id res chain seq x y z
N MET A 1 0.01 5.15 -3.58
CA MET A 1 -0.12 6.54 -3.10
C MET A 1 -1.12 7.27 -3.98
N ASN A 2 -2.00 8.12 -3.44
CA ASN A 2 -2.89 8.96 -4.26
C ASN A 2 -2.50 10.43 -4.14
N ARG A 3 -2.47 11.13 -5.28
CA ARG A 3 -2.30 12.59 -5.32
C ARG A 3 -3.50 13.18 -6.03
N ARG A 4 -4.24 14.05 -5.35
CA ARG A 4 -5.32 14.84 -5.94
C ARG A 4 -4.87 16.27 -6.12
N TRP A 5 -5.06 16.82 -7.31
CA TRP A 5 -4.75 18.22 -7.61
C TRP A 5 -5.79 18.77 -8.59
N THR A 6 -6.05 20.08 -8.49
CA THR A 6 -7.03 20.79 -9.32
C THR A 6 -6.30 21.50 -10.44
N ASN A 7 -6.56 21.12 -11.69
CA ASN A 7 -5.97 21.79 -12.84
C ASN A 7 -6.50 23.22 -12.95
N GLY A 8 -5.79 24.12 -13.64
CA GLY A 8 -6.23 25.51 -13.86
C GLY A 8 -7.60 25.67 -14.53
N GLY A 9 -8.15 24.60 -15.12
CA GLY A 9 -9.51 24.54 -15.69
C GLY A 9 -10.61 24.05 -14.73
N GLY A 10 -10.31 23.83 -13.44
CA GLY A 10 -11.30 23.40 -12.44
C GLY A 10 -11.57 21.89 -12.35
N GLU A 11 -10.91 21.08 -13.18
CA GLU A 11 -11.02 19.62 -13.13
C GLU A 11 -10.12 19.02 -12.03
N LEU A 12 -10.72 18.16 -11.19
CA LEU A 12 -10.01 17.35 -10.20
C LEU A 12 -9.38 16.14 -10.89
N LYS A 13 -8.04 16.06 -10.89
CA LYS A 13 -7.29 14.87 -11.32
C LYS A 13 -6.79 14.09 -10.12
N GLU A 14 -6.89 12.76 -10.22
CA GLU A 14 -6.34 11.82 -9.25
C GLU A 14 -5.31 10.93 -9.93
N ASP A 15 -4.05 11.05 -9.50
CA ASP A 15 -2.97 10.16 -9.93
C ASP A 15 -2.74 9.09 -8.86
N VAL A 16 -2.84 7.83 -9.28
CA VAL A 16 -2.62 6.66 -8.42
C VAL A 16 -1.30 6.01 -8.79
N LEU A 17 -0.38 6.00 -7.83
CA LEU A 17 0.92 5.34 -7.96
C LEU A 17 0.90 4.00 -7.24
N PHE A 18 1.24 2.94 -7.98
CA PHE A 18 1.47 1.59 -7.47
C PHE A 18 2.97 1.31 -7.43
N ILE A 19 3.47 0.89 -6.26
CA ILE A 19 4.88 0.54 -6.06
C ILE A 19 4.93 -0.86 -5.46
N THR A 20 5.86 -1.68 -5.95
CA THR A 20 6.13 -2.99 -5.39
C THR A 20 7.01 -2.86 -4.16
N VAL A 21 6.57 -3.41 -3.04
CA VAL A 21 7.34 -3.48 -1.79
C VAL A 21 7.70 -4.93 -1.53
N VAL A 22 8.98 -5.19 -1.24
CA VAL A 22 9.51 -6.52 -0.96
C VAL A 22 9.96 -6.56 0.50
N ALA A 23 9.31 -7.39 1.30
CA ALA A 23 9.63 -7.59 2.72
C ALA A 23 10.05 -9.04 2.97
N TRP A 24 11.18 -9.22 3.66
CA TRP A 24 11.75 -10.54 3.95
C TRP A 24 11.88 -10.79 5.46
N GLY A 25 12.03 -12.07 5.84
CA GLY A 25 12.23 -12.50 7.23
C GLY A 25 11.08 -12.10 8.14
N LYS A 26 11.41 -11.64 9.36
CA LYS A 26 10.42 -11.27 10.40
C LYS A 26 9.44 -10.18 9.96
N GLN A 27 9.89 -9.22 9.15
CA GLN A 27 9.00 -8.16 8.64
C GLN A 27 8.01 -8.72 7.62
N GLY A 28 8.42 -9.68 6.80
CA GLY A 28 7.54 -10.39 5.86
C GLY A 28 6.50 -11.25 6.56
N GLU A 29 6.89 -11.96 7.64
CA GLU A 29 5.95 -12.72 8.47
C GLU A 29 4.92 -11.80 9.12
N ALA A 30 5.35 -10.68 9.72
CA ALA A 30 4.45 -9.69 10.30
C ALA A 30 3.51 -9.07 9.25
N ALA A 31 4.02 -8.77 8.06
CA ALA A 31 3.21 -8.31 6.93
C ALA A 31 2.11 -9.31 6.58
N ALA A 32 2.43 -10.60 6.48
CA ALA A 32 1.45 -11.64 6.17
C ALA A 32 0.39 -11.82 7.25
N GLN A 33 0.75 -11.66 8.53
CA GLN A 33 -0.18 -11.81 9.66
C GLN A 33 -1.10 -10.60 9.85
N TYR A 34 -0.58 -9.37 9.65
CA TYR A 34 -1.29 -8.15 10.03
C TYR A 34 -1.77 -7.28 8.84
N LEU A 35 -1.24 -7.44 7.62
CA LEU A 35 -1.72 -6.68 6.47
C LEU A 35 -2.92 -7.38 5.80
N GLY A 36 -4.08 -6.74 5.91
CA GLY A 36 -5.22 -7.01 5.03
C GLY A 36 -5.25 -6.04 3.83
N LYS A 37 -6.04 -6.37 2.81
CA LYS A 37 -6.33 -5.47 1.68
C LYS A 37 -6.81 -4.10 2.20
N GLY A 38 -6.16 -3.03 1.75
CA GLY A 38 -6.52 -1.65 2.13
C GLY A 38 -5.98 -1.19 3.48
N SER A 39 -5.18 -2.00 4.18
CA SER A 39 -4.55 -1.56 5.44
C SER A 39 -3.46 -0.53 5.14
N PRO A 40 -3.50 0.66 5.79
CA PRO A 40 -2.43 1.63 5.61
C PRO A 40 -1.17 1.16 6.32
N VAL A 41 -0.04 1.27 5.64
CA VAL A 41 1.26 0.84 6.15
C VAL A 41 2.29 1.90 5.82
N HIS A 42 3.15 2.18 6.79
CA HIS A 42 4.34 2.97 6.60
C HIS A 42 5.52 2.02 6.38
N VAL A 43 6.20 2.23 5.25
CA VAL A 43 7.30 1.38 4.79
C VAL A 43 8.57 2.23 4.76
N GLU A 44 9.57 1.78 5.50
CA GLU A 44 10.91 2.35 5.49
C GLU A 44 11.89 1.29 4.96
N GLY A 45 12.81 1.72 4.09
CA GLY A 45 13.76 0.81 3.46
C GLY A 45 14.49 1.42 2.29
N ARG A 46 14.99 0.57 1.40
CA ARG A 46 15.82 0.97 0.26
C ARG A 46 15.07 0.83 -1.06
N LEU A 47 15.13 1.88 -1.89
CA LEU A 47 14.66 1.82 -3.27
C LEU A 47 15.69 1.06 -4.12
N GLN A 48 15.24 0.04 -4.84
CA GLN A 48 16.02 -0.71 -5.80
C GLN A 48 15.36 -0.66 -7.18
N SER A 49 16.18 -0.43 -8.20
CA SER A 49 15.79 -0.62 -9.60
C SER A 49 16.31 -1.96 -10.06
N ARG A 50 15.41 -2.89 -10.41
CA ARG A 50 15.80 -4.14 -11.08
C ARG A 50 15.52 -4.01 -12.57
N SER A 51 16.51 -4.33 -13.39
CA SER A 51 16.34 -4.46 -14.83
C SER A 51 16.44 -5.94 -15.18
N TRP A 52 15.46 -6.44 -15.94
CA TRP A 52 15.43 -7.82 -16.42
C TRP A 52 15.03 -7.82 -17.89
N GLU A 53 15.55 -8.80 -18.63
CA GLU A 53 15.26 -8.98 -20.04
C GLU A 53 14.14 -10.01 -20.20
N THR A 54 13.11 -9.69 -20.97
CA THR A 54 12.12 -10.67 -21.39
C THR A 54 12.76 -11.62 -22.40
N LYS A 55 12.17 -12.81 -22.58
CA LYS A 55 12.63 -13.78 -23.58
C LYS A 55 12.63 -13.22 -25.02
N ASP A 56 11.86 -12.15 -25.24
CA ASP A 56 11.72 -11.43 -26.51
C ASP A 56 12.79 -10.34 -26.70
N GLY A 57 13.70 -10.15 -25.74
CA GLY A 57 14.83 -9.21 -25.82
C GLY A 57 14.53 -7.81 -25.27
N ASP A 58 13.33 -7.55 -24.76
CA ASP A 58 12.99 -6.24 -24.19
C ASP A 58 13.53 -6.09 -22.76
N LYS A 59 14.33 -5.05 -22.54
CA LYS A 59 14.82 -4.69 -21.21
C LYS A 59 13.76 -3.90 -20.45
N ARG A 60 13.18 -4.52 -19.41
CA ARG A 60 12.22 -3.86 -18.51
C ARG A 60 12.90 -3.47 -17.22
N THR A 61 12.66 -2.24 -16.79
CA THR A 61 13.09 -1.73 -15.48
C THR A 61 11.89 -1.64 -14.56
N THR A 62 12.02 -2.20 -13.37
CA THR A 62 11.00 -2.13 -12.31
C THR A 62 11.63 -1.52 -11.07
N PHE A 63 10.88 -0.61 -10.44
CA PHE A 63 11.26 0.02 -9.19
C PHE A 63 10.57 -0.71 -8.04
N GLU A 64 11.36 -1.17 -7.07
CA GLU A 64 10.90 -1.93 -5.94
C GLU A 64 11.49 -1.34 -4.66
N VAL A 65 10.76 -1.38 -3.56
CA VAL A 65 11.25 -0.94 -2.25
C VAL A 65 11.49 -2.16 -1.39
N VAL A 66 12.74 -2.40 -1.02
CA VAL A 66 13.09 -3.45 -0.04
C VAL A 66 12.84 -2.88 1.35
N ALA A 67 11.81 -3.39 2.02
CA ALA A 67 11.39 -2.93 3.33
C ALA A 67 12.35 -3.44 4.42
N GLU A 68 12.90 -2.51 5.20
CA GLU A 68 13.69 -2.81 6.39
C GLU A 68 12.83 -2.74 7.65
N ARG A 69 11.85 -1.82 7.65
CA ARG A 69 10.92 -1.64 8.74
C ARG A 69 9.52 -1.37 8.21
N LEU A 70 8.55 -2.11 8.73
CA LEU A 70 7.13 -1.88 8.49
C LEU A 70 6.48 -1.38 9.78
N GLN A 71 5.73 -0.29 9.67
CA GLN A 71 4.84 0.17 10.73
C GLN A 71 3.41 0.11 10.23
N PHE A 72 2.62 -0.73 10.89
CA PHE A 72 1.20 -0.85 10.59
C PHE A 72 0.47 0.33 11.21
N LEU A 73 -0.09 1.19 10.36
CA LEU A 73 -0.98 2.23 10.81
C LEU A 73 -2.32 1.52 10.99
N GLY A 74 -2.66 1.17 12.23
CA GLY A 74 -3.81 0.33 12.54
C GLY A 74 -5.05 0.73 11.74
N ARG A 75 -5.78 -0.26 11.21
CA ARG A 75 -7.09 -0.02 10.60
C ARG A 75 -7.96 0.60 11.69
N LYS A 76 -8.47 1.82 11.47
CA LYS A 76 -9.61 2.32 12.26
C LYS A 76 -10.64 1.18 12.21
N PRO A 77 -10.99 0.54 13.35
CA PRO A 77 -11.92 -0.58 13.31
C PRO A 77 -13.13 -0.10 12.53
N GLU A 78 -13.44 -0.75 11.41
CA GLU A 78 -14.75 -0.55 10.82
C GLU A 78 -15.70 -0.93 11.94
N ALA A 79 -16.46 0.06 12.40
CA ALA A 79 -17.53 -0.17 13.33
C ALA A 79 -18.48 -1.13 12.62
N SER A 80 -18.29 -2.42 12.87
CA SER A 80 -19.25 -3.47 12.61
C SER A 80 -20.53 -2.99 13.28
N GLY A 81 -21.50 -2.56 12.47
CA GLY A 81 -22.78 -2.06 12.94
C GLY A 81 -23.51 -3.16 13.72
N ALA A 82 -23.35 -3.16 15.03
CA ALA A 82 -24.04 -4.08 15.93
C ALA A 82 -24.14 -3.49 17.35
N ASP A 83 -24.67 -2.27 17.49
CA ASP A 83 -25.37 -1.85 18.72
C ASP A 83 -26.31 -0.66 18.43
N ALA A 84 -27.45 -0.94 17.80
CA ALA A 84 -28.56 0.01 17.73
C ALA A 84 -29.94 -0.66 17.94
N CYS A 85 -29.96 -1.92 18.39
CA CYS A 85 -31.19 -2.62 18.78
C CYS A 85 -31.05 -3.20 20.19
N ARG A 86 -30.73 -2.35 21.17
CA ARG A 86 -30.90 -2.71 22.59
C ARG A 86 -31.04 -1.49 23.51
N ARG A 87 -32.16 -0.77 23.38
CA ARG A 87 -32.85 0.08 24.37
C ARG A 87 -33.78 1.01 23.57
N ALA A 88 -35.08 1.12 23.81
CA ALA A 88 -35.86 0.84 25.00
C ALA A 88 -37.29 0.44 24.61
N SER A 89 -37.83 -0.48 25.41
CA SER A 89 -39.26 -0.71 25.62
C SER A 89 -39.88 0.40 26.45
#